data_AF-A0A4Q8LIM2-F1
#
_entry.id   AF-A0A4Q8LIM2-F1
#
_cell.length_a   1.000
_cell.length_b   1.000
_cell.length_c   1.000
_cell.angle_alpha   90.00
_cell.angle_beta   90.00
_cell.angle_gamma   90.00
#
_symmetry.space_group_name_H-M   'P 1'
#
loop_
_entity.id
_entity.type
_entity.pdbx_description
1 polymer ?
#
loop_
_entity_poly.entity_id
_entity_poly.type
_entity_poly.pdbx_seq_one_letter_code
_entity_poly.pdbx_strand_id
1 'polypeptide(L)'
;MLPLPDLMAAKKTPAKNAVAKARKDLSKAAKVVHAKPQRTYAPLIDLDQFSEEQLAELMVAAGDAPGRKTYFDYSEEQPFTRSGKKVYLEVGRGSQMFDYRDVNGVRTERTMVTVPPKLRDQLQDLTGEESPVITTAIIALASWACQELKRSKRRLVVATATDDLDPVRKQVRKAIVGRARKQR
;
A
#
# COMPACT_ATOMS: atom_id res chain seq x y z
N MET A 1 -10.87 -75.91 4.77
CA MET A 1 -10.01 -75.58 3.62
C MET A 1 -10.78 -75.88 2.35
N LEU A 2 -11.08 -74.86 1.55
CA LEU A 2 -11.66 -75.00 0.20
C LEU A 2 -10.66 -74.34 -0.77
N PRO A 3 -10.38 -74.95 -1.94
CA PRO A 3 -9.31 -74.51 -2.82
C PRO A 3 -9.66 -73.20 -3.52
N LEU A 4 -8.70 -72.30 -3.63
CA LEU A 4 -8.82 -71.07 -4.42
C LEU A 4 -8.92 -71.42 -5.92
N PRO A 5 -9.94 -70.92 -6.65
CA PRO A 5 -10.03 -71.13 -8.09
C PRO A 5 -9.00 -70.29 -8.85
N ASP A 6 -8.39 -70.94 -9.83
CA ASP A 6 -7.30 -70.46 -10.70
C ASP A 6 -7.69 -69.21 -11.50
N LEU A 7 -7.00 -68.09 -11.24
CA LEU A 7 -7.27 -66.76 -11.81
C LEU A 7 -6.70 -66.55 -13.22
N MET A 8 -6.11 -67.59 -13.85
CA MET A 8 -5.43 -67.46 -15.14
C MET A 8 -6.23 -67.97 -16.36
N ALA A 9 -7.55 -68.16 -16.23
CA ALA A 9 -8.41 -68.42 -17.38
C ALA A 9 -8.64 -67.13 -18.20
N ALA A 10 -7.85 -66.97 -19.26
CA ALA A 10 -7.87 -65.86 -20.21
C ALA A 10 -9.29 -65.55 -20.74
N LYS A 11 -9.90 -64.48 -20.23
CA LYS A 11 -11.10 -63.87 -20.82
C LYS A 11 -10.68 -62.79 -21.82
N LYS A 12 -11.03 -63.05 -23.08
CA LYS A 12 -10.92 -62.16 -24.24
C LYS A 12 -11.24 -60.70 -23.86
N THR A 13 -10.33 -59.79 -24.19
CA THR A 13 -10.53 -58.35 -24.10
C THR A 13 -11.72 -57.94 -24.99
N PRO A 14 -12.74 -57.25 -24.47
CA PRO A 14 -13.79 -56.70 -25.31
C PRO A 14 -13.24 -55.53 -26.14
N ALA A 15 -13.72 -55.43 -27.39
CA ALA A 15 -13.28 -54.48 -28.40
C ALA A 15 -13.31 -53.02 -27.91
N LYS A 16 -12.28 -52.24 -28.28
CA LYS A 16 -12.04 -50.82 -27.90
C LYS A 16 -13.08 -49.81 -28.41
N ASN A 17 -14.25 -50.23 -28.89
CA ASN A 17 -15.20 -49.35 -29.60
C ASN A 17 -16.55 -49.19 -28.88
N ALA A 18 -16.57 -49.07 -27.56
CA ALA A 18 -17.82 -48.88 -26.81
C ALA A 18 -17.79 -47.73 -25.78
N VAL A 19 -16.89 -46.75 -25.91
CA VAL A 19 -16.93 -45.51 -25.10
C VAL A 19 -16.57 -44.28 -25.93
N ALA A 20 -17.24 -44.06 -27.06
CA ALA A 20 -17.31 -42.72 -27.64
C ALA A 20 -18.40 -41.91 -26.90
N LYS A 21 -18.18 -41.63 -25.62
CA LYS A 21 -18.96 -40.61 -24.90
C LYS A 21 -18.71 -39.28 -25.62
N ALA A 22 -19.76 -38.68 -26.17
CA ALA A 22 -19.74 -37.31 -26.67
C ALA A 22 -19.03 -36.40 -25.65
N ARG A 23 -17.81 -35.99 -25.96
CA ARG A 23 -17.06 -35.04 -25.15
C ARG A 23 -17.88 -33.74 -25.17
N LYS A 24 -18.47 -33.37 -24.03
CA LYS A 24 -19.14 -32.08 -23.88
C LYS A 24 -18.12 -31.00 -24.23
N ASP A 25 -18.42 -30.21 -25.25
CA ASP A 25 -17.57 -29.11 -25.66
C ASP A 25 -17.59 -28.03 -24.56
N LEU A 26 -16.49 -27.96 -23.80
CA LEU A 26 -16.30 -27.01 -22.71
C LEU A 26 -15.77 -25.66 -23.21
N SER A 27 -15.64 -25.45 -24.52
CA SER A 27 -15.13 -24.20 -25.11
C SER A 27 -15.93 -22.97 -24.68
N LYS A 28 -17.26 -23.10 -24.51
CA LYS A 28 -18.13 -22.03 -23.98
C LYS A 28 -17.85 -21.72 -22.51
N ALA A 29 -17.66 -22.74 -21.67
CA ALA A 29 -17.36 -22.54 -20.25
C ALA A 29 -15.95 -21.95 -20.06
N ALA A 30 -14.96 -22.41 -20.83
CA ALA A 30 -13.61 -21.85 -20.82
C ALA A 30 -13.60 -20.36 -21.23
N LYS A 31 -14.42 -19.96 -22.21
CA LYS A 31 -14.56 -18.55 -22.60
C LYS A 31 -15.16 -17.68 -21.49
N VAL A 32 -16.07 -18.21 -20.68
CA VAL A 32 -16.67 -17.46 -19.55
C VAL A 32 -15.69 -17.36 -18.38
N VAL A 33 -14.96 -18.43 -18.05
CA VAL A 33 -13.99 -18.45 -16.94
C VAL A 33 -12.74 -17.63 -17.25
N HIS A 34 -12.30 -17.58 -18.51
CA HIS A 34 -11.15 -16.78 -18.95
C HIS A 34 -11.52 -15.43 -19.58
N ALA A 35 -12.80 -15.04 -19.56
CA ALA A 35 -13.20 -13.71 -19.97
C ALA A 35 -12.56 -12.70 -19.01
N LYS A 36 -11.54 -11.98 -19.49
CA LYS A 36 -10.98 -10.86 -18.75
C LYS A 36 -12.13 -9.86 -18.53
N PRO A 37 -12.48 -9.50 -17.29
CA PRO A 37 -13.52 -8.51 -17.06
C PRO A 37 -13.15 -7.24 -17.83
N GLN A 38 -14.07 -6.78 -18.68
CA GLN A 38 -13.92 -5.47 -19.32
C GLN A 38 -13.92 -4.43 -18.22
N ARG A 39 -12.72 -3.96 -17.85
CA ARG A 39 -12.54 -2.92 -16.85
C ARG A 39 -12.99 -1.60 -17.46
N THR A 40 -14.16 -1.12 -17.09
CA THR A 40 -14.54 0.27 -17.28
C THR A 40 -13.69 1.12 -16.33
N TYR A 41 -12.70 1.80 -16.89
CA TYR A 41 -11.94 2.80 -16.13
C TYR A 41 -12.77 4.07 -16.06
N ALA A 42 -13.00 4.60 -14.86
CA ALA A 42 -13.49 5.96 -14.70
C ALA A 42 -12.59 6.93 -15.50
N PRO A 43 -13.16 7.95 -16.17
CA PRO A 43 -12.38 8.92 -16.90
C PRO A 43 -11.35 9.53 -15.95
N LEU A 44 -10.09 9.52 -16.37
CA LEU A 44 -9.01 10.16 -15.63
C LEU A 44 -9.25 11.66 -15.68
N ILE A 45 -8.94 12.36 -14.58
CA ILE A 45 -8.87 13.82 -14.57
C ILE A 45 -7.97 14.27 -15.72
N ASP A 46 -8.39 15.33 -16.41
CA ASP A 46 -7.56 16.00 -17.40
C ASP A 46 -6.46 16.77 -16.67
N LEU A 47 -5.21 16.34 -16.86
CA LEU A 47 -4.05 16.92 -16.18
C LEU A 47 -3.74 18.33 -16.69
N ASP A 48 -4.15 18.66 -17.92
CA ASP A 48 -3.85 19.94 -18.55
C ASP A 48 -4.68 21.09 -17.94
N GLN A 49 -5.61 20.77 -17.01
CA GLN A 49 -6.40 21.75 -16.23
C GLN A 49 -5.64 22.33 -15.03
N PHE A 50 -4.49 21.76 -14.66
CA PHE A 50 -3.70 22.17 -13.50
C PHE A 50 -2.39 22.81 -13.95
N SER A 51 -1.95 23.85 -13.25
CA SER A 51 -0.58 24.35 -13.41
C SER A 51 0.44 23.31 -12.90
N GLU A 52 1.71 23.45 -13.29
CA GLU A 52 2.79 22.59 -12.80
C GLU A 52 2.91 22.65 -11.26
N GLU A 53 2.75 23.84 -10.68
CA GLU A 53 2.76 24.07 -9.24
C GLU A 53 1.61 23.35 -8.53
N GLN A 54 0.39 23.44 -9.08
CA GLN A 54 -0.77 22.74 -8.55
C GLN A 54 -0.62 21.22 -8.65
N LEU A 55 -0.04 20.72 -9.74
CA LEU A 55 0.25 19.30 -9.87
C LEU A 55 1.30 18.85 -8.84
N ALA A 56 2.36 19.64 -8.63
CA ALA A 56 3.36 19.36 -7.61
C ALA A 56 2.73 19.32 -6.20
N GLU A 57 1.86 20.27 -5.88
CA GLU A 57 1.11 20.27 -4.62
C GLU A 57 0.22 19.06 -4.47
N LEU A 58 -0.50 18.64 -5.53
CA LEU A 58 -1.38 17.47 -5.51
C LEU A 58 -0.61 16.13 -5.45
N MET A 59 0.70 16.16 -5.71
CA MET A 59 1.59 15.00 -5.68
C MET A 59 2.26 14.78 -4.32
N VAL A 60 2.10 15.69 -3.35
CA VAL A 60 2.49 15.48 -1.95
C VAL A 60 1.30 15.11 -1.08
N ALA A 61 1.52 14.71 0.17
CA ALA A 61 0.42 14.47 1.10
C ALA A 61 -0.07 15.78 1.72
N ALA A 62 -1.30 15.80 2.23
CA ALA A 62 -1.80 16.95 3.01
C ALA A 62 -0.91 17.31 4.20
N GLY A 63 -0.21 16.33 4.78
CA GLY A 63 0.76 16.56 5.86
C GLY A 63 1.95 17.45 5.47
N ASP A 64 2.31 17.50 4.19
CA ASP A 64 3.40 18.33 3.66
C ASP A 64 2.92 19.72 3.22
N ALA A 65 1.64 20.06 3.39
CA ALA A 65 1.11 21.34 2.94
C ALA A 65 1.88 22.53 3.55
N PRO A 66 2.09 23.61 2.79
CA PRO A 66 2.72 24.83 3.29
C PRO A 66 2.02 25.33 4.57
N GLY A 67 2.80 25.75 5.57
CA GLY A 67 2.29 26.26 6.84
C GLY A 67 1.98 25.20 7.91
N ARG A 68 1.96 23.90 7.58
CA ARG A 68 1.88 22.86 8.62
C ARG A 68 3.19 22.80 9.42
N LYS A 69 3.08 22.50 10.71
CA LYS A 69 4.24 22.25 11.57
C LYS A 69 4.72 20.82 11.48
N THR A 70 3.80 19.86 11.33
CA THR A 70 4.06 18.42 11.35
C THR A 70 3.28 17.71 10.26
N TYR A 71 3.85 16.59 9.79
CA TYR A 71 3.23 15.72 8.80
C TYR A 71 1.91 15.09 9.30
N PHE A 72 1.95 14.51 10.50
CA PHE A 72 0.77 13.95 11.16
C PHE A 72 0.10 14.98 12.06
N ASP A 73 -1.16 14.73 12.37
CA ASP A 73 -1.88 15.37 13.47
C ASP A 73 -1.61 14.58 14.76
N TYR A 74 -1.24 15.31 15.81
CA TYR A 74 -0.89 14.77 17.11
C TYR A 74 -1.83 15.30 18.19
N SER A 75 -2.34 14.40 19.04
CA SER A 75 -2.95 14.78 20.33
C SER A 75 -2.22 14.11 21.49
N GLU A 76 -2.06 14.86 22.58
CA GLU A 76 -1.52 14.34 23.83
C GLU A 76 -2.66 13.98 24.78
N GLU A 77 -2.68 12.74 25.26
CA GLU A 77 -3.76 12.21 26.06
C GLU A 77 -3.25 11.35 27.22
N GLN A 78 -4.15 10.96 28.13
CA GLN A 78 -3.83 10.06 29.23
C GLN A 78 -3.57 8.63 28.69
N PRO A 79 -2.52 7.94 29.16
CA PRO A 79 -2.31 6.52 28.86
C PRO A 79 -3.45 5.65 29.39
N PHE A 80 -3.80 4.62 28.63
CA PHE A 80 -4.78 3.61 29.05
C PHE A 80 -4.16 2.22 29.11
N THR A 81 -4.86 1.28 29.73
CA THR A 81 -4.41 -0.10 29.86
C THR A 81 -5.09 -0.99 28.81
N ARG A 82 -4.29 -1.73 28.05
CA ARG A 82 -4.74 -2.76 27.11
C ARG A 82 -4.02 -4.06 27.40
N SER A 83 -4.76 -5.12 27.70
CA SER A 83 -4.20 -6.45 28.03
C SER A 83 -3.12 -6.38 29.13
N GLY A 84 -3.38 -5.61 30.19
CA GLY A 84 -2.46 -5.44 31.33
C GLY A 84 -1.23 -4.55 31.06
N LYS A 85 -1.09 -3.99 29.85
CA LYS A 85 0.04 -3.10 29.49
C LYS A 85 -0.45 -1.67 29.27
N LYS A 86 0.31 -0.69 29.75
CA LYS A 86 0.06 0.73 29.47
C LYS A 86 0.40 1.07 28.02
N VAL A 87 -0.50 1.75 27.34
CA VAL A 87 -0.35 2.19 25.95
C VAL A 87 0.00 3.68 25.94
N TYR A 88 1.16 4.01 25.40
CA TYR A 88 1.69 5.38 25.30
C TYR A 88 1.75 5.91 23.86
N LEU A 89 1.50 5.06 22.87
CA LEU A 89 1.42 5.43 21.46
C LEU A 89 0.22 4.74 20.84
N GLU A 90 -0.64 5.53 20.21
CA GLU A 90 -1.77 5.04 19.44
C GLU A 90 -1.69 5.57 18.01
N VAL A 91 -1.56 4.65 17.07
CA VAL A 91 -1.56 4.96 15.64
C VAL A 91 -2.93 4.62 15.09
N GLY A 92 -3.65 5.61 14.57
CA GLY A 92 -4.96 5.42 13.96
C GLY A 92 -4.92 4.37 12.86
N ARG A 93 -5.97 3.55 12.74
CA ARG A 93 -6.04 2.47 11.73
C ARG A 93 -5.97 2.98 10.28
N GLY A 94 -6.30 4.24 10.06
CA GLY A 94 -6.20 4.93 8.77
C GLY A 94 -4.91 5.73 8.59
N SER A 95 -4.01 5.76 9.59
CA SER A 95 -2.79 6.56 9.56
C SER A 95 -1.73 5.91 8.68
N GLN A 96 -1.96 5.95 7.37
CA GLN A 96 -1.06 5.41 6.36
C GLN A 96 -0.15 6.50 5.80
N MET A 97 1.08 6.10 5.48
CA MET A 97 1.99 6.95 4.73
C MET A 97 1.53 7.12 3.29
N PHE A 98 1.62 8.34 2.78
CA PHE A 98 1.46 8.61 1.35
C PHE A 98 2.58 7.92 0.54
N ASP A 99 2.25 7.40 -0.64
CA ASP A 99 3.24 6.81 -1.55
C ASP A 99 3.85 7.90 -2.43
N TYR A 100 5.12 8.25 -2.15
CA TYR A 100 5.89 9.26 -2.90
C TYR A 100 6.76 8.65 -4.01
N ARG A 101 6.41 7.47 -4.52
CA ARG A 101 7.06 6.97 -5.73
C ARG A 101 6.80 7.90 -6.90
N ASP A 102 7.82 8.06 -7.73
CA ASP A 102 7.72 8.81 -8.97
C ASP A 102 6.85 8.07 -10.01
N VAL A 103 6.66 8.70 -11.17
CA VAL A 103 5.90 8.14 -12.30
C VAL A 103 6.47 6.81 -12.82
N ASN A 104 7.74 6.53 -12.54
CA ASN A 104 8.43 5.31 -12.91
C ASN A 104 8.36 4.23 -11.82
N GLY A 105 7.75 4.53 -10.67
CA GLY A 105 7.69 3.64 -9.50
C GLY A 105 8.95 3.64 -8.64
N VAL A 106 9.90 4.53 -8.93
CA VAL A 106 11.15 4.69 -8.20
C VAL A 106 10.89 5.53 -6.95
N ARG A 107 11.47 5.12 -5.83
CA ARG A 107 11.45 5.93 -4.61
C ARG A 107 12.50 7.03 -4.75
N THR A 108 12.10 8.26 -4.47
CA THR A 108 12.97 9.45 -4.53
C THR A 108 14.17 9.32 -3.59
N GLU A 109 14.07 8.51 -2.53
CA GLU A 109 15.17 8.23 -1.60
C GLU A 109 15.26 6.73 -1.26
N ARG A 110 16.47 6.17 -1.30
CA ARG A 110 16.78 4.74 -1.12
C ARG A 110 16.75 4.25 0.33
N THR A 111 15.97 4.88 1.20
CA THR A 111 15.64 4.27 2.50
C THR A 111 14.51 3.28 2.25
N MET A 112 14.53 2.10 2.89
CA MET A 112 13.40 1.15 2.75
C MET A 112 12.05 1.75 3.21
N VAL A 113 12.09 2.91 3.86
CA VAL A 113 10.98 3.77 4.26
C VAL A 113 11.03 5.07 3.45
N THR A 114 9.92 5.44 2.81
CA THR A 114 9.81 6.74 2.15
C THR A 114 9.75 7.85 3.21
N VAL A 115 10.67 8.82 3.15
CA VAL A 115 10.74 9.95 4.09
C VAL A 115 9.96 11.13 3.49
N PRO A 116 8.94 11.67 4.18
CA PRO A 116 8.20 12.84 3.69
C PRO A 116 9.11 14.06 3.61
N PRO A 117 8.93 14.96 2.62
CA PRO A 117 9.66 16.22 2.54
C PRO A 117 9.58 17.01 3.85
N LYS A 118 8.40 17.08 4.48
CA LYS A 118 8.24 17.82 5.73
C LYS A 118 9.09 17.29 6.88
N LEU A 119 9.29 15.98 6.96
CA LEU A 119 10.14 15.39 8.00
C LEU A 119 11.63 15.68 7.73
N ARG A 120 12.04 15.71 6.46
CA ARG A 120 13.39 16.10 6.08
C ARG A 120 13.69 17.54 6.51
N ASP A 121 12.80 18.48 6.22
CA ASP A 121 12.96 19.88 6.64
C ASP A 121 13.08 19.99 8.17
N GLN A 122 12.21 19.30 8.91
CA GLN A 122 12.27 19.27 10.37
C GLN A 122 13.59 18.72 10.91
N LEU A 123 14.17 17.71 10.25
CA LEU A 123 15.45 17.14 10.66
C LEU A 123 16.60 18.10 10.34
N GLN A 124 16.58 18.75 9.18
CA GLN A 124 17.56 19.78 8.81
C GLN A 124 17.54 20.95 9.81
N ASP A 125 16.35 21.42 10.20
CA ASP A 125 16.18 22.47 11.20
C ASP A 125 16.74 22.06 12.57
N LEU A 126 16.55 20.80 12.97
CA LEU A 126 17.02 20.27 14.26
C LEU A 126 18.53 20.02 14.30
N THR A 127 19.13 19.59 13.20
CA THR A 127 20.57 19.30 13.14
C THR A 127 21.40 20.49 12.71
N GLY A 128 20.78 21.49 12.04
CA GLY A 128 21.48 22.59 11.38
C GLY A 128 22.28 22.15 10.14
N GLU A 129 22.07 20.92 9.66
CA GLU A 129 22.77 20.37 8.50
C GLU A 129 21.89 20.44 7.25
N GLU A 130 22.46 20.84 6.11
CA GLU A 130 21.74 20.86 4.83
C GLU A 130 21.37 19.43 4.36
N SER A 131 22.17 18.42 4.71
CA SER A 131 21.90 17.02 4.34
C SER A 131 22.18 16.08 5.52
N PRO A 132 21.27 15.98 6.50
CA PRO A 132 21.48 15.17 7.69
C PRO A 132 21.55 13.68 7.37
N VAL A 133 22.17 12.90 8.27
CA VAL A 133 22.12 11.44 8.24
C VAL A 133 20.73 10.96 8.66
N ILE A 134 19.76 11.07 7.75
CA ILE A 134 18.31 10.94 8.00
C ILE A 134 17.96 9.67 8.78
N THR A 135 18.43 8.50 8.33
CA THR A 135 18.10 7.22 8.98
C THR A 135 18.52 7.21 10.45
N THR A 136 19.74 7.66 10.75
CA THR A 136 20.27 7.70 12.11
C THR A 136 19.50 8.69 12.97
N ALA A 137 19.21 9.89 12.43
CA ALA A 137 18.43 10.89 13.14
C ALA A 137 17.02 10.39 13.49
N ILE A 138 16.34 9.74 12.55
CA ILE A 138 15.02 9.13 12.79
C ILE A 138 15.08 8.07 13.90
N ILE A 139 16.06 7.15 13.84
CA ILE A 139 16.21 6.10 14.85
C ILE A 139 16.49 6.69 16.23
N ALA A 140 17.39 7.68 16.31
CA ALA A 140 17.76 8.34 17.56
C ALA A 140 16.55 9.06 18.18
N LEU A 141 15.82 9.84 17.40
CA LEU A 141 14.62 10.56 17.84
C LEU A 141 13.50 9.60 18.26
N ALA A 142 13.27 8.51 17.51
CA ALA A 142 12.27 7.51 17.86
C ALA A 142 12.60 6.80 19.18
N SER A 143 13.88 6.46 19.39
CA SER A 143 14.36 5.86 20.65
C SER A 143 14.15 6.81 21.83
N TRP A 144 14.54 8.08 21.66
CA TRP A 144 14.34 9.12 22.66
C TRP A 144 12.85 9.35 22.97
N ALA A 145 12.00 9.49 21.94
CA ALA A 145 10.57 9.71 22.10
C ALA A 145 9.88 8.56 22.84
N CYS A 146 10.27 7.31 22.59
CA CYS A 146 9.74 6.15 23.31
C CYS A 146 10.04 6.22 24.82
N GLN A 147 11.22 6.73 25.20
CA GLN A 147 11.56 6.94 26.61
C GLN A 147 10.78 8.13 27.18
N GLU A 148 10.65 9.20 26.41
CA GLU A 148 9.99 10.43 26.84
C GLU A 148 8.50 10.24 27.12
N LEU A 149 7.78 9.50 26.28
CA LEU A 149 6.36 9.20 26.50
C LEU A 149 6.13 8.43 27.81
N LYS A 150 7.02 7.47 28.12
CA LYS A 150 6.98 6.73 29.39
C LYS A 150 7.31 7.61 30.58
N ARG A 151 8.36 8.45 30.46
CA ARG A 151 8.82 9.36 31.52
C ARG A 151 7.77 10.40 31.87
N SER A 152 7.19 11.05 30.85
CA SER A 152 6.17 12.08 31.00
C SER A 152 4.77 11.51 31.30
N LYS A 153 4.60 10.18 31.24
CA LYS A 153 3.31 9.49 31.42
C LYS A 153 2.22 10.03 30.48
N ARG A 154 2.60 10.42 29.26
CA ARG A 154 1.70 10.93 28.23
C ARG A 154 1.52 9.88 27.14
N ARG A 155 0.32 9.77 26.60
CA ARG A 155 0.03 9.03 25.37
C ARG A 155 0.03 9.99 24.20
N LEU A 156 0.73 9.63 23.14
CA LEU A 156 0.63 10.30 21.85
C LEU A 156 -0.37 9.54 20.97
N VAL A 157 -1.38 10.24 20.46
CA VAL A 157 -2.28 9.72 19.43
C VAL A 157 -1.88 10.34 18.10
N VAL A 158 -1.75 9.51 17.06
CA VAL A 158 -1.28 9.89 15.74
C VAL A 158 -2.36 9.64 14.69
N ALA A 159 -2.78 10.71 14.02
CA ALA A 159 -3.70 10.68 12.90
C ALA A 159 -3.04 11.24 11.63
N THR A 160 -3.44 10.75 10.46
CA THR A 160 -3.12 11.42 9.19
C THR A 160 -3.75 12.79 9.15
N ALA A 161 -3.03 13.75 8.57
CA ALA A 161 -3.56 15.07 8.27
C ALA A 161 -4.89 14.96 7.52
N THR A 162 -5.86 15.77 7.92
CA THR A 162 -7.14 15.90 7.19
C THR A 162 -6.85 16.39 5.77
N ASP A 163 -7.42 15.73 4.77
CA ASP A 163 -7.15 15.97 3.35
C ASP A 163 -8.44 16.07 2.54
N ASP A 164 -8.96 17.29 2.41
CA ASP A 164 -10.15 17.58 1.60
C ASP A 164 -9.91 17.29 0.10
N LEU A 165 -8.64 17.24 -0.32
CA LEU A 165 -8.23 16.99 -1.70
C LEU A 165 -7.88 15.53 -1.96
N ASP A 166 -7.99 14.61 -0.99
CA ASP A 166 -7.61 13.21 -1.15
C ASP A 166 -8.23 12.53 -2.39
N PRO A 167 -9.53 12.71 -2.70
CA PRO A 167 -10.13 12.16 -3.93
C PRO A 167 -9.45 12.69 -5.20
N VAL A 168 -9.11 13.97 -5.23
CA VAL A 168 -8.46 14.64 -6.36
C VAL A 168 -7.02 14.17 -6.49
N ARG A 169 -6.24 14.16 -5.39
CA ARG A 169 -4.85 13.66 -5.35
C ARG A 169 -4.76 12.21 -5.84
N LYS A 170 -5.72 11.36 -5.49
CA LYS A 170 -5.79 9.97 -5.98
C LYS A 170 -6.03 9.90 -7.49
N GLN A 171 -6.94 10.72 -8.01
CA GLN A 171 -7.24 10.76 -9.44
C GLN A 171 -6.08 11.33 -10.27
N VAL A 172 -5.45 12.41 -9.80
CA VAL A 172 -4.26 13.02 -10.43
C VAL A 172 -3.09 12.04 -10.51
N ARG A 173 -2.75 11.38 -9.39
CA ARG A 173 -1.69 10.34 -9.39
C ARG A 173 -1.98 9.22 -10.39
N LYS A 174 -3.23 8.73 -10.41
CA LYS A 174 -3.65 7.68 -11.34
C LYS A 174 -3.54 8.15 -12.80
N ALA A 175 -3.87 9.41 -13.08
CA ALA A 175 -3.78 10.02 -14.40
C ALA A 175 -2.32 10.16 -14.85
N ILE A 176 -1.45 10.66 -13.98
CA ILE A 176 -0.01 10.82 -14.25
C ILE A 176 0.64 9.46 -14.56
N VAL A 177 0.43 8.46 -13.69
CA VAL A 177 0.95 7.10 -13.91
C VAL A 177 0.36 6.48 -15.18
N GLY A 178 -0.92 6.74 -15.46
CA GLY A 178 -1.59 6.30 -16.69
C GLY A 178 -0.97 6.90 -17.97
N ARG A 179 -0.69 8.21 -17.96
CA ARG A 179 -0.04 8.93 -19.08
C ARG A 179 1.37 8.40 -19.31
N ALA A 180 2.17 8.25 -18.26
CA ALA A 180 3.53 7.72 -18.33
C ALA A 180 3.58 6.28 -18.89
N ARG A 181 2.61 5.43 -18.53
CA ARG A 181 2.52 4.05 -19.07
C ARG A 181 2.14 4.00 -20.55
N LYS A 182 1.34 4.95 -21.06
CA LYS A 182 0.97 5.00 -22.47
C LYS A 182 2.11 5.49 -23.37
N GLN A 183 3.06 6.23 -22.80
CA GLN A 183 4.23 6.76 -23.51
C GLN A 183 5.41 5.78 -23.57
N ARG A 184 5.30 4.62 -22.91
CA ARG A 184 6.27 3.51 -22.96
C ARG A 184 5.82 2.46 -23.96
#